data_AF-A0A1A8M856-F1
#
_entry.id   AF-A0A1A8M856-F1
#
_cell.length_a   1.000
_cell.length_b   1.000
_cell.length_c   1.000
_cell.angle_alpha   90.00
_cell.angle_beta   90.00
_cell.angle_gamma   90.00
#
_symmetry.space_group_name_H-M   'P 1'
#
loop_
_entity.id
_entity.type
_entity.pdbx_description
1 polymer ?
#
loop_
_entity_poly.entity_id
_entity_poly.type
_entity_poly.pdbx_seq_one_letter_code
_entity_poly.pdbx_strand_id
1 'polypeptide(L)'
;VEACGDESHNMDRWLSKLENSKWLSHVQTALSTAGLLAECVERDGHSALVHGYEGTDCSLLISTLAQLIMDPSCRTLEGFLGLLEREWVQAGHPFQQRCAHSAFSHARLHQESPVFLLLLDCVWQLWRQFPCALGFSEALLLRLATEVYSSDCGTFLCNNDQERCSLGVKKGTHCLFRVLLRPTERNYYSNPLYEPTELAIWPSVHPQSLQLWRGFFLRWTPQARHLEEVQEEIRNMVIEWVKAAQGDGAMVQ
;
A
#
# COMPACT_ATOMS: atom_id res chain seq x y z
N VAL A 1 17.37 -1.97 1.66
CA VAL A 1 17.83 -2.05 3.06
C VAL A 1 19.23 -1.48 3.27
N GLU A 2 20.26 -1.98 2.59
CA GLU A 2 21.65 -1.50 2.77
C GLU A 2 21.85 0.00 2.52
N ALA A 3 21.11 0.59 1.57
CA ALA A 3 21.11 2.03 1.34
C ALA A 3 20.45 2.82 2.49
N CYS A 4 19.45 2.24 3.13
CA CYS A 4 18.62 2.90 4.15
C CYS A 4 19.31 2.95 5.52
N GLY A 5 20.21 2.01 5.79
CA GLY A 5 21.06 1.99 7.00
C GLY A 5 22.47 2.57 6.78
N ASP A 6 22.70 3.28 5.67
CA ASP A 6 24.00 3.90 5.42
C ASP A 6 24.14 5.17 6.25
N GLU A 7 25.02 5.15 7.25
CA GLU A 7 25.33 6.31 8.10
C GLU A 7 26.38 7.24 7.47
N SER A 8 26.93 6.90 6.30
CA SER A 8 27.92 7.75 5.64
C SER A 8 27.29 9.00 5.03
N HIS A 9 27.92 10.16 5.24
CA HIS A 9 27.47 11.45 4.69
C HIS A 9 27.82 11.64 3.20
N ASN A 10 27.96 10.55 2.42
CA ASN A 10 28.33 10.60 1.00
C ASN A 10 27.11 10.36 0.11
N MET A 11 26.67 11.42 -0.58
CA MET A 11 25.49 11.38 -1.44
C MET A 11 25.64 10.47 -2.64
N ASP A 12 26.77 10.50 -3.34
CA ASP A 12 26.98 9.69 -4.56
C ASP A 12 26.93 8.20 -4.23
N ARG A 13 27.52 7.80 -3.10
CA ARG A 13 27.47 6.44 -2.60
C ARG A 13 26.05 6.01 -2.26
N TRP A 14 25.30 6.86 -1.56
CA TRP A 14 23.91 6.57 -1.19
C TRP A 14 23.02 6.41 -2.43
N LEU A 15 23.13 7.34 -3.40
CA LEU A 15 22.42 7.28 -4.67
C LEU A 15 22.78 6.02 -5.47
N SER A 16 24.05 5.67 -5.52
CA SER A 16 24.53 4.45 -6.19
C SER A 16 23.93 3.19 -5.55
N LYS A 17 23.87 3.12 -4.22
CA LYS A 17 23.23 1.98 -3.52
C LYS A 17 21.73 1.92 -3.80
N LEU A 18 21.05 3.06 -3.82
CA LEU A 18 19.63 3.12 -4.15
C LEU A 18 19.37 2.65 -5.58
N GLU A 19 20.16 3.11 -6.55
CA GLU A 19 20.07 2.68 -7.95
C GLU A 19 20.36 1.18 -8.11
N ASN A 20 21.39 0.67 -7.43
CA ASN A 20 21.77 -0.74 -7.47
C ASN A 20 20.71 -1.65 -6.83
N SER A 21 19.87 -1.12 -5.94
CA SER A 21 18.75 -1.88 -5.36
C SER A 21 17.64 -2.20 -6.37
N LYS A 22 17.56 -1.43 -7.48
CA LYS A 22 16.51 -1.51 -8.51
C LYS A 22 15.07 -1.37 -7.98
N TRP A 23 14.88 -0.99 -6.72
CA TRP A 23 13.56 -0.91 -6.10
C TRP A 23 12.62 0.05 -6.85
N LEU A 24 13.07 1.28 -7.11
CA LEU A 24 12.26 2.26 -7.85
C LEU A 24 12.03 1.84 -9.31
N SER A 25 12.94 1.05 -9.90
CA SER A 25 12.70 0.44 -11.22
C SER A 25 11.56 -0.59 -11.16
N HIS A 26 11.49 -1.41 -10.11
CA HIS A 26 10.37 -2.34 -9.92
C HIS A 26 9.04 -1.61 -9.68
N VAL A 27 9.04 -0.54 -8.88
CA VAL A 27 7.86 0.32 -8.66
C VAL A 27 7.40 0.93 -9.99
N GLN A 28 8.34 1.48 -10.78
CA GLN A 28 8.04 2.02 -12.10
C GLN A 28 7.43 0.95 -13.01
N THR A 29 8.05 -0.22 -13.13
CA THR A 29 7.56 -1.30 -14.00
C THR A 29 6.16 -1.75 -13.59
N ALA A 30 5.88 -1.90 -12.30
CA ALA A 30 4.57 -2.29 -11.80
C ALA A 30 3.49 -1.26 -12.15
N LEU A 31 3.74 0.02 -11.86
CA LEU A 31 2.79 1.10 -12.18
C LEU A 31 2.59 1.28 -13.69
N SER A 32 3.65 1.22 -14.48
CA SER A 32 3.55 1.31 -15.95
C SER A 32 2.72 0.17 -16.52
N THR A 33 2.94 -1.06 -16.04
CA THR A 33 2.21 -2.24 -16.51
C THR A 33 0.73 -2.18 -16.10
N ALA A 34 0.44 -1.74 -14.87
CA ALA A 34 -0.92 -1.52 -14.40
C ALA A 34 -1.62 -0.40 -15.19
N GLY A 35 -0.89 0.67 -15.55
CA GLY A 35 -1.40 1.74 -16.41
C GLY A 35 -1.77 1.25 -17.81
N LEU A 36 -0.96 0.39 -18.44
CA LEU A 36 -1.29 -0.22 -19.73
C LEU A 36 -2.53 -1.12 -19.64
N LEU A 37 -2.64 -1.91 -18.57
CA LEU A 37 -3.83 -2.73 -18.32
C LEU A 37 -5.08 -1.85 -18.13
N ALA A 38 -4.96 -0.79 -17.35
CA ALA A 38 -6.06 0.16 -17.13
C ALA A 38 -6.46 0.87 -18.42
N GLU A 39 -5.52 1.27 -19.28
CA GLU A 39 -5.81 1.90 -20.58
C GLU A 39 -6.59 0.95 -21.49
N CYS A 40 -6.15 -0.31 -21.58
CA CYS A 40 -6.82 -1.34 -22.38
C CYS A 40 -8.28 -1.56 -21.96
N VAL A 41 -8.58 -1.51 -20.66
CA VAL A 41 -9.92 -1.75 -20.12
C VAL A 41 -10.78 -0.48 -20.13
N GLU A 42 -10.28 0.60 -19.52
CA GLU A 42 -11.04 1.83 -19.26
C GLU A 42 -11.21 2.67 -20.53
N ARG A 43 -10.18 2.78 -21.38
CA ARG A 43 -10.19 3.68 -22.54
C ARG A 43 -10.54 2.96 -23.84
N ASP A 44 -9.99 1.77 -24.04
CA ASP A 44 -10.23 1.01 -25.27
C ASP A 44 -11.46 0.10 -25.19
N GLY A 45 -11.98 -0.15 -23.98
CA GLY A 45 -13.17 -0.97 -23.77
C GLY A 45 -12.94 -2.47 -24.00
N HIS A 46 -11.70 -2.95 -23.91
CA HIS A 46 -11.37 -4.35 -24.10
C HIS A 46 -11.36 -5.14 -22.78
N SER A 47 -11.58 -6.45 -22.88
CA SER A 47 -11.30 -7.37 -21.77
C SER A 47 -9.84 -7.82 -21.82
N ALA A 48 -9.18 -7.90 -20.66
CA ALA A 48 -7.79 -8.29 -20.53
C ALA A 48 -7.60 -9.47 -19.57
N LEU A 49 -6.70 -10.39 -19.91
CA LEU A 49 -6.27 -11.49 -19.04
C LEU A 49 -4.85 -11.21 -18.54
N VAL A 50 -4.68 -11.16 -17.22
CA VAL A 50 -3.38 -11.00 -16.58
C VAL A 50 -2.92 -12.34 -16.03
N HIS A 51 -1.75 -12.82 -16.44
CA HIS A 51 -1.17 -14.03 -15.87
C HIS A 51 0.35 -13.91 -15.72
N GLY A 52 0.87 -14.47 -14.64
CA GLY A 52 2.28 -14.67 -14.38
C GLY A 52 2.61 -16.16 -14.50
N TYR A 53 3.74 -16.57 -13.94
CA TYR A 53 4.13 -17.98 -13.93
C TYR A 53 3.17 -18.84 -13.08
N GLU A 54 2.95 -18.45 -11.81
CA GLU A 54 1.98 -19.13 -10.92
C GLU A 54 0.69 -18.32 -10.69
N GLY A 55 0.66 -17.05 -11.13
CA GLY A 55 -0.50 -16.17 -10.92
C GLY A 55 -0.69 -15.65 -9.48
N THR A 56 0.21 -15.99 -8.56
CA THR A 56 0.09 -15.70 -7.12
C THR A 56 0.93 -14.51 -6.64
N ASP A 57 1.68 -13.87 -7.53
CA ASP A 57 2.57 -12.74 -7.22
C ASP A 57 2.28 -11.55 -8.15
N CYS A 58 3.03 -11.40 -9.25
CA CYS A 58 2.93 -10.24 -10.14
C CYS A 58 1.53 -10.03 -10.73
N SER A 59 0.77 -11.11 -10.98
CA SER A 59 -0.61 -11.00 -11.47
C SER A 59 -1.49 -10.23 -10.49
N LEU A 60 -1.39 -10.55 -9.20
CA LEU A 60 -2.16 -9.91 -8.13
C LEU A 60 -1.73 -8.45 -7.95
N LEU A 61 -0.42 -8.18 -8.06
CA LEU A 61 0.13 -6.82 -8.03
C LEU A 61 -0.47 -5.95 -9.14
N ILE A 62 -0.40 -6.42 -10.39
CA ILE A 62 -0.87 -5.66 -11.54
C ILE A 62 -2.40 -5.54 -11.53
N SER A 63 -3.15 -6.60 -11.19
CA SER A 63 -4.61 -6.54 -11.10
C SER A 63 -5.08 -5.58 -10.01
N THR A 64 -4.43 -5.57 -8.84
CA THR A 64 -4.78 -4.68 -7.73
C THR A 64 -4.52 -3.22 -8.10
N LEU A 65 -3.36 -2.91 -8.70
CA LEU A 65 -3.02 -1.55 -9.09
C LEU A 65 -3.93 -1.01 -10.20
N ALA A 66 -4.26 -1.83 -11.21
CA ALA A 66 -5.16 -1.42 -12.27
C ALA A 66 -6.57 -1.13 -11.73
N GLN A 67 -7.06 -1.92 -10.78
CA GLN A 67 -8.34 -1.66 -10.12
C GLN A 67 -8.33 -0.38 -9.28
N LEU A 68 -7.23 -0.07 -8.58
CA LEU A 68 -7.09 1.21 -7.88
C LEU A 68 -7.04 2.40 -8.85
N ILE A 69 -6.48 2.21 -10.05
CA ILE A 69 -6.44 3.23 -11.09
C ILE A 69 -7.85 3.50 -11.64
N MET A 70 -8.61 2.46 -11.95
CA MET A 70 -9.91 2.59 -12.65
C MET A 70 -11.10 2.77 -11.72
N ASP A 71 -11.19 2.00 -10.63
CA ASP A 71 -12.41 1.84 -9.84
C ASP A 71 -12.40 2.72 -8.58
N PRO A 72 -13.31 3.71 -8.47
CA PRO A 72 -13.47 4.54 -7.26
C PRO A 72 -13.81 3.74 -6.00
N SER A 73 -14.53 2.63 -6.13
CA SER A 73 -14.93 1.81 -4.97
C SER A 73 -13.72 1.22 -4.26
N CYS A 74 -12.69 0.82 -5.03
CA CYS A 74 -11.42 0.30 -4.55
C CYS A 74 -10.57 1.34 -3.81
N ARG A 75 -10.86 2.64 -3.96
CA ARG A 75 -10.09 3.73 -3.35
C ARG A 75 -10.60 4.14 -1.97
N THR A 76 -11.75 3.63 -1.51
CA THR A 76 -12.21 3.81 -0.12
C THR A 76 -11.38 2.96 0.85
N LEU A 77 -11.37 3.29 2.15
CA LEU A 77 -10.72 2.44 3.16
C LEU A 77 -11.28 1.01 3.13
N GLU A 78 -12.60 0.87 3.16
CA GLU A 78 -13.29 -0.42 3.10
C GLU A 78 -13.02 -1.15 1.79
N GLY A 79 -13.10 -0.44 0.67
CA GLY A 79 -12.91 -1.01 -0.65
C GLY A 79 -11.48 -1.50 -0.86
N PHE A 80 -10.48 -0.76 -0.40
CA PHE A 80 -9.08 -1.20 -0.46
C PHE A 80 -8.83 -2.43 0.41
N LEU A 81 -9.35 -2.45 1.64
CA LEU A 81 -9.24 -3.64 2.50
C LEU A 81 -9.96 -4.86 1.89
N GLY A 82 -11.14 -4.65 1.29
CA GLY A 82 -11.88 -5.68 0.56
C GLY A 82 -11.13 -6.18 -0.68
N LEU A 83 -10.45 -5.28 -1.39
CA LEU A 83 -9.60 -5.60 -2.53
C LEU A 83 -8.41 -6.47 -2.12
N LEU A 84 -7.74 -6.14 -1.00
CA LEU A 84 -6.65 -6.95 -0.46
C LEU A 84 -7.13 -8.33 0.00
N GLU A 85 -8.28 -8.41 0.66
CA GLU A 85 -8.90 -9.68 1.05
C GLU A 85 -9.17 -10.57 -0.18
N ARG A 86 -9.76 -10.00 -1.24
CA ARG A 86 -10.09 -10.76 -2.45
C ARG A 86 -8.85 -11.14 -3.27
N GLU A 87 -8.02 -10.17 -3.63
CA GLU A 87 -6.91 -10.34 -4.57
C GLU A 87 -5.68 -10.99 -3.94
N TRP A 88 -5.48 -10.91 -2.62
CA TRP A 88 -4.25 -11.44 -2.01
C TRP A 88 -4.54 -12.57 -1.03
N VAL A 89 -5.51 -12.40 -0.14
CA VAL A 89 -5.79 -13.41 0.89
C VAL A 89 -6.51 -14.61 0.28
N GLN A 90 -7.61 -14.37 -0.44
CA GLN A 90 -8.45 -15.40 -1.03
C GLN A 90 -7.87 -16.00 -2.32
N ALA A 91 -7.22 -15.18 -3.15
CA ALA A 91 -6.54 -15.66 -4.36
C ALA A 91 -5.29 -16.52 -4.08
N GLY A 92 -4.83 -16.57 -2.82
CA GLY A 92 -3.77 -17.48 -2.38
C GLY A 92 -2.35 -16.96 -2.60
N HIS A 93 -2.12 -15.67 -2.36
CA HIS A 93 -0.74 -15.17 -2.25
C HIS A 93 -0.03 -15.90 -1.09
N PRO A 94 1.15 -16.51 -1.33
CA PRO A 94 1.82 -17.35 -0.33
C PRO A 94 2.56 -16.51 0.73
N PHE A 95 1.81 -15.77 1.56
CA PHE A 95 2.36 -14.85 2.56
C PHE A 95 3.39 -15.52 3.48
N GLN A 96 3.12 -16.72 3.99
CA GLN A 96 4.06 -17.39 4.89
C GLN A 96 5.40 -17.75 4.20
N GLN A 97 5.41 -18.11 2.92
CA GLN A 97 6.65 -18.34 2.18
C GLN A 97 7.34 -17.03 1.78
N ARG A 98 6.57 -16.02 1.35
CA ARG A 98 7.09 -14.77 0.80
C ARG A 98 7.59 -13.81 1.90
N CYS A 99 7.02 -13.91 3.08
CA CYS A 99 7.26 -13.01 4.23
C CYS A 99 7.76 -13.76 5.48
N ALA A 100 8.39 -14.94 5.30
CA ALA A 100 8.88 -15.79 6.38
C ALA A 100 9.86 -15.08 7.33
N HIS A 101 10.68 -14.18 6.79
CA HIS A 101 11.55 -13.31 7.56
C HIS A 101 11.26 -11.84 7.24
N SER A 102 11.63 -10.95 8.16
CA SER A 102 11.50 -9.52 7.93
C SER A 102 12.28 -9.10 6.67
N ALA A 103 11.83 -8.04 5.99
CA ALA A 103 12.53 -7.46 4.84
C ALA A 103 13.98 -7.03 5.16
N PHE A 104 14.37 -6.98 6.44
CA PHE A 104 15.71 -6.65 6.94
C PHE A 104 16.58 -7.89 7.19
N SER A 105 16.06 -9.09 7.01
CA SER A 105 16.82 -10.34 7.13
C SER A 105 17.86 -10.46 6.01
N HIS A 106 19.05 -10.95 6.36
CA HIS A 106 20.11 -11.27 5.41
C HIS A 106 20.01 -12.71 4.86
N ALA A 107 19.08 -13.52 5.38
CA ALA A 107 18.81 -14.85 4.86
C ALA A 107 18.18 -14.73 3.46
N ARG A 108 18.82 -15.32 2.44
CA ARG A 108 18.27 -15.37 1.08
C ARG A 108 17.69 -16.75 0.83
N LEU A 109 16.47 -16.98 1.31
CA LEU A 109 15.72 -18.17 0.94
C LEU A 109 15.14 -17.98 -0.47
N HIS A 110 15.15 -19.05 -1.27
CA HIS A 110 14.76 -19.01 -2.68
C HIS A 110 13.29 -18.59 -2.92
N GLN A 111 12.44 -18.63 -1.89
CA GLN A 111 11.00 -18.37 -2.00
C GLN A 111 10.54 -17.04 -1.39
N GLU A 112 11.44 -16.27 -0.77
CA GLU A 112 11.09 -14.96 -0.21
C GLU A 112 11.03 -13.90 -1.31
N SER A 113 10.01 -13.04 -1.27
CA SER A 113 9.89 -11.93 -2.21
C SER A 113 9.00 -10.82 -1.65
N PRO A 114 9.41 -9.54 -1.67
CA PRO A 114 8.67 -8.43 -1.09
C PRO A 114 7.54 -7.92 -2.01
N VAL A 115 6.79 -8.81 -2.68
CA VAL A 115 5.79 -8.45 -3.69
C VAL A 115 4.62 -7.66 -3.08
N PHE A 116 4.15 -8.07 -1.90
CA PHE A 116 3.12 -7.30 -1.17
C PHE A 116 3.65 -5.94 -0.71
N LEU A 117 4.90 -5.85 -0.26
CA LEU A 117 5.51 -4.56 0.08
C LEU A 117 5.67 -3.66 -1.17
N LEU A 118 6.00 -4.24 -2.31
CA LEU A 118 6.06 -3.53 -3.59
C LEU A 118 4.68 -2.99 -3.99
N LEU A 119 3.60 -3.75 -3.77
CA LEU A 119 2.24 -3.23 -3.91
C LEU A 119 2.04 -2.00 -3.03
N LEU A 120 2.33 -2.10 -1.73
CA LEU A 120 2.10 -0.98 -0.80
C LEU A 120 2.90 0.28 -1.18
N ASP A 121 4.13 0.13 -1.67
CA ASP A 121 4.90 1.26 -2.21
C ASP A 121 4.22 1.87 -3.43
N CYS A 122 3.78 1.04 -4.40
CA CYS A 122 3.03 1.52 -5.56
C CYS A 122 1.75 2.27 -5.16
N VAL A 123 1.01 1.77 -4.16
CA VAL A 123 -0.16 2.45 -3.60
C VAL A 123 0.22 3.79 -2.94
N TRP A 124 1.36 3.84 -2.24
CA TRP A 124 1.89 5.08 -1.69
C TRP A 124 2.28 6.08 -2.80
N GLN A 125 2.81 5.62 -3.94
CA GLN A 125 3.05 6.49 -5.10
C GLN A 125 1.74 7.09 -5.62
N LEU A 126 0.66 6.30 -5.72
CA LEU A 126 -0.66 6.79 -6.10
C LEU A 126 -1.17 7.83 -5.10
N TRP A 127 -1.12 7.51 -3.80
CA TRP A 127 -1.54 8.41 -2.72
C TRP A 127 -0.83 9.78 -2.79
N ARG A 128 0.49 9.79 -3.02
CA ARG A 128 1.26 11.04 -3.12
C ARG A 128 0.90 11.85 -4.37
N GLN A 129 0.64 11.19 -5.50
CA GLN A 129 0.29 11.86 -6.75
C GLN A 129 -1.17 12.34 -6.77
N PHE A 130 -2.04 11.69 -5.98
CA PHE A 130 -3.47 12.02 -5.87
C PHE A 130 -3.91 12.15 -4.40
N PRO A 131 -3.51 13.21 -3.69
CA PRO A 131 -3.71 13.34 -2.24
C PRO A 131 -5.17 13.26 -1.77
N CYS A 132 -6.13 13.60 -2.63
CA CYS A 132 -7.56 13.55 -2.31
C CYS A 132 -8.26 12.29 -2.83
N ALA A 133 -7.63 11.48 -3.70
CA ALA A 133 -8.34 10.42 -4.42
C ALA A 133 -8.43 9.09 -3.67
N LEU A 134 -7.62 8.89 -2.62
CA LEU A 134 -7.59 7.67 -1.81
C LEU A 134 -8.14 7.97 -0.40
N GLY A 135 -9.12 7.17 0.03
CA GLY A 135 -9.86 7.31 1.28
C GLY A 135 -9.11 6.86 2.54
N PHE A 136 -7.86 6.47 2.39
CA PHE A 136 -6.99 6.02 3.47
C PHE A 136 -5.63 6.72 3.40
N SER A 137 -4.97 6.83 4.55
CA SER A 137 -3.68 7.52 4.70
C SER A 137 -2.48 6.59 4.62
N GLU A 138 -1.29 7.17 4.52
CA GLU A 138 -0.01 6.44 4.60
C GLU A 138 0.08 5.57 5.87
N ALA A 139 -0.54 5.97 6.98
CA ALA A 139 -0.55 5.21 8.22
C ALA A 139 -1.15 3.81 8.06
N LEU A 140 -2.17 3.66 7.19
CA LEU A 140 -2.75 2.34 6.88
C LEU A 140 -1.71 1.46 6.20
N LEU A 141 -1.01 2.00 5.20
CA LEU A 141 -0.01 1.28 4.42
C LEU A 141 1.15 0.84 5.30
N LEU A 142 1.61 1.69 6.23
CA LEU A 142 2.63 1.35 7.21
C LEU A 142 2.16 0.26 8.18
N ARG A 143 0.90 0.30 8.61
CA ARG A 143 0.31 -0.75 9.46
C ARG A 143 0.27 -2.09 8.73
N LEU A 144 -0.22 -2.12 7.49
CA LEU A 144 -0.24 -3.32 6.65
C LEU A 144 1.17 -3.88 6.40
N ALA A 145 2.12 -3.01 6.09
CA ALA A 145 3.51 -3.41 5.86
C ALA A 145 4.15 -4.04 7.12
N THR A 146 3.72 -3.64 8.31
CA THR A 146 4.20 -4.23 9.57
C THR A 146 3.53 -5.57 9.85
N GLU A 147 2.21 -5.66 9.68
CA GLU A 147 1.41 -6.85 10.00
C GLU A 147 1.71 -8.08 9.12
N VAL A 148 2.22 -7.85 7.91
CA VAL A 148 2.63 -8.93 6.99
C VAL A 148 3.87 -9.68 7.49
N TYR A 149 4.75 -9.02 8.25
CA TYR A 149 5.95 -9.63 8.82
C TYR A 149 5.84 -9.93 10.32
N SER A 150 5.02 -9.16 11.03
CA SER A 150 4.76 -9.28 12.46
C SER A 150 3.25 -9.34 12.65
N SER A 151 2.67 -10.53 12.43
CA SER A 151 1.22 -10.71 12.48
C SER A 151 0.74 -10.94 13.92
N ASP A 152 0.00 -9.96 14.46
CA ASP A 152 -0.84 -10.16 15.66
C ASP A 152 -2.22 -10.73 15.31
N CYS A 153 -2.53 -10.81 14.00
CA CYS A 153 -3.79 -11.26 13.44
C CYS A 153 -3.60 -12.44 12.47
N GLY A 154 -4.68 -13.16 12.18
CA GLY A 154 -4.64 -14.31 11.25
C GLY A 154 -4.66 -13.95 9.77
N THR A 155 -4.84 -12.68 9.43
CA THR A 155 -5.11 -12.23 8.05
C THR A 155 -4.00 -12.60 7.07
N PHE A 156 -2.73 -12.58 7.48
CA PHE A 156 -1.59 -12.90 6.62
C PHE A 156 -0.93 -14.24 6.95
N LEU A 157 -1.57 -15.10 7.75
CA LEU A 157 -1.06 -16.45 8.06
C LEU A 157 -1.33 -17.43 6.92
N CYS A 158 -0.46 -18.45 6.78
CA CYS A 158 -0.52 -19.50 5.77
C CYS A 158 -0.30 -19.00 4.33
N ASN A 159 -0.35 -19.92 3.35
CA ASN A 159 -0.06 -19.60 1.96
C ASN A 159 -1.30 -19.54 1.05
N ASN A 160 -2.42 -20.12 1.47
CA ASN A 160 -3.64 -20.20 0.66
C ASN A 160 -4.87 -20.41 1.55
N ASP A 161 -6.08 -20.23 1.00
CA ASP A 161 -7.32 -20.38 1.77
C ASP A 161 -7.53 -21.83 2.28
N GLN A 162 -7.08 -22.84 1.53
CA GLN A 162 -7.17 -24.25 1.96
C GLN A 162 -6.41 -24.50 3.28
N GLU A 163 -5.17 -24.01 3.39
CA GLU A 163 -4.37 -24.08 4.63
C GLU A 163 -5.02 -23.30 5.78
N ARG A 164 -5.55 -22.10 5.50
CA ARG A 164 -6.24 -21.29 6.52
C ARG A 164 -7.49 -22.00 7.05
N CYS A 165 -8.23 -22.68 6.18
CA CYS A 165 -9.39 -23.48 6.53
C CYS A 165 -9.02 -24.71 7.36
N SER A 166 -7.99 -25.45 6.97
CA SER A 166 -7.56 -26.66 7.70
C SER A 166 -7.04 -26.34 9.10
N LEU A 167 -6.35 -25.21 9.27
CA LEU A 167 -5.86 -24.73 10.56
C LEU A 167 -6.88 -23.93 11.36
N GLY A 168 -8.09 -23.71 10.83
CA GLY A 168 -9.16 -23.00 11.52
C GLY A 168 -8.82 -21.52 11.81
N VAL A 169 -7.97 -20.87 11.00
CA VAL A 169 -7.46 -19.51 11.25
C VAL A 169 -8.61 -18.51 11.47
N LYS A 170 -9.65 -18.55 10.63
CA LYS A 170 -10.82 -17.67 10.72
C LYS A 170 -11.56 -17.79 12.07
N LYS A 171 -11.47 -18.93 12.75
CA LYS A 171 -12.09 -19.17 14.07
C LYS A 171 -11.12 -18.94 15.23
N GLY A 172 -9.84 -19.24 15.04
CA GLY A 172 -8.82 -19.21 16.08
C GLY A 172 -8.08 -17.88 16.24
N THR A 173 -8.28 -16.92 15.33
CA THR A 173 -7.51 -15.66 15.30
C THR A 173 -8.39 -14.46 14.98
N HIS A 174 -7.87 -13.25 15.25
CA HIS A 174 -8.51 -12.00 14.85
C HIS A 174 -8.24 -11.69 13.38
N CYS A 175 -9.22 -11.07 12.71
CA CYS A 175 -9.07 -10.53 11.36
C CYS A 175 -8.62 -9.06 11.45
N LEU A 176 -7.45 -8.76 10.90
CA LEU A 176 -6.87 -7.41 10.88
C LEU A 176 -7.81 -6.41 10.21
N PHE A 177 -8.35 -6.75 9.03
CA PHE A 177 -9.24 -5.86 8.28
C PHE A 177 -10.47 -5.46 9.10
N ARG A 178 -11.02 -6.39 9.89
CA ARG A 178 -12.12 -6.09 10.81
C ARG A 178 -11.69 -5.18 11.98
N VAL A 179 -10.45 -5.30 12.45
CA VAL A 179 -9.90 -4.41 13.49
C VAL A 179 -9.75 -2.99 12.93
N LEU A 180 -9.16 -2.86 11.74
CA LEU A 180 -8.93 -1.57 11.06
C LEU A 180 -10.22 -0.82 10.72
N LEU A 181 -11.35 -1.53 10.58
CA LEU A 181 -12.66 -0.95 10.33
C LEU A 181 -13.45 -0.57 11.60
N ARG A 182 -12.91 -0.80 12.80
CA ARG A 182 -13.52 -0.29 14.03
C ARG A 182 -13.51 1.24 14.03
N PRO A 183 -14.51 1.93 14.62
CA PRO A 183 -14.64 3.39 14.49
C PRO A 183 -13.37 4.19 14.85
N THR A 184 -12.65 3.80 15.91
CA THR A 184 -11.42 4.48 16.33
C THR A 184 -10.29 4.32 15.32
N GLU A 185 -10.02 3.08 14.89
CA GLU A 185 -8.98 2.76 13.91
C GLU A 185 -9.32 3.35 12.53
N ARG A 186 -10.58 3.23 12.12
CA ARG A 186 -11.09 3.78 10.87
C ARG A 186 -10.81 5.27 10.78
N ASN A 187 -11.11 6.03 11.82
CA ASN A 187 -10.86 7.48 11.84
C ASN A 187 -9.37 7.80 11.72
N TYR A 188 -8.50 7.03 12.39
CA TYR A 188 -7.05 7.23 12.36
C TYR A 188 -6.45 6.92 10.98
N TYR A 189 -6.93 5.85 10.33
CA TYR A 189 -6.42 5.41 9.03
C TYR A 189 -7.09 6.06 7.83
N SER A 190 -8.19 6.78 8.03
CA SER A 190 -8.87 7.52 6.96
C SER A 190 -8.04 8.73 6.51
N ASN A 191 -8.17 9.08 5.24
CA ASN A 191 -7.62 10.31 4.70
C ASN A 191 -8.63 11.46 4.90
N PRO A 192 -8.32 12.49 5.70
CA PRO A 192 -9.25 13.60 5.94
C PRO A 192 -9.46 14.50 4.70
N LEU A 193 -8.57 14.42 3.70
CA LEU A 193 -8.68 15.15 2.43
C LEU A 193 -9.42 14.35 1.35
N TYR A 194 -9.99 13.19 1.69
CA TYR A 194 -10.59 12.32 0.69
C TYR A 194 -11.81 12.96 0.02
N GLU A 195 -11.74 13.04 -1.31
CA GLU A 195 -12.81 13.48 -2.20
C GLU A 195 -13.07 12.38 -3.24
N PRO A 196 -14.22 11.69 -3.19
CA PRO A 196 -14.57 10.67 -4.16
C PRO A 196 -14.50 11.22 -5.59
N THR A 197 -13.68 10.60 -6.42
CA THR A 197 -13.54 10.95 -7.83
C THR A 197 -13.94 9.75 -8.67
N GLU A 198 -14.99 9.90 -9.47
CA GLU A 198 -15.47 8.82 -10.35
C GLU A 198 -14.49 8.48 -11.48
N LEU A 199 -13.61 9.41 -11.85
CA LEU A 199 -12.65 9.24 -12.92
C LEU A 199 -11.47 8.37 -12.51
N ALA A 200 -10.91 7.66 -13.49
CA ALA A 200 -9.65 6.94 -13.34
C ALA A 200 -8.48 7.89 -13.03
N ILE A 201 -7.57 7.45 -12.16
CA ILE A 201 -6.39 8.21 -11.73
C ILE A 201 -5.12 7.71 -12.43
N TRP A 202 -4.60 8.47 -13.40
CA TRP A 202 -3.46 8.06 -14.24
C TRP A 202 -2.12 8.55 -13.67
N PRO A 203 -1.36 7.73 -12.92
CA PRO A 203 -0.12 8.20 -12.31
C PRO A 203 0.96 8.49 -13.36
N SER A 204 1.78 9.50 -13.10
CA SER A 204 3.06 9.66 -13.78
C SER A 204 4.04 8.58 -13.31
N VAL A 205 4.56 7.83 -14.27
CA VAL A 205 5.59 6.80 -14.08
C VAL A 205 6.98 7.27 -14.52
N HIS A 206 7.14 8.56 -14.79
CA HIS A 206 8.45 9.12 -15.10
C HIS A 206 9.37 9.06 -13.86
N PRO A 207 10.68 8.84 -14.04
CA PRO A 207 11.61 8.71 -12.92
C PRO A 207 11.57 9.89 -11.93
N GLN A 208 11.42 11.13 -12.42
CA GLN A 208 11.31 12.32 -11.58
C GLN A 208 10.04 12.39 -10.73
N SER A 209 9.01 11.63 -11.10
CA SER A 209 7.74 11.57 -10.37
C SER A 209 7.76 10.52 -9.27
N LEU A 210 8.65 9.53 -9.34
CA LEU A 210 8.75 8.44 -8.37
C LEU A 210 9.74 8.79 -7.25
N GLN A 211 9.35 8.49 -6.01
CA GLN A 211 10.15 8.83 -4.84
C GLN A 211 10.36 7.60 -3.97
N LEU A 212 11.47 7.57 -3.22
CA LEU A 212 11.65 6.58 -2.16
C LEU A 212 10.58 6.81 -1.08
N TRP A 213 9.86 5.75 -0.70
CA TRP A 213 8.88 5.80 0.39
C TRP A 213 9.59 6.01 1.74
N ARG A 214 9.78 7.29 2.11
CA ARG A 214 10.55 7.69 3.29
C ARG A 214 9.93 7.19 4.59
N GLY A 215 8.61 7.29 4.72
CA GLY A 215 7.88 6.84 5.91
C GLY A 215 8.05 5.36 6.22
N PHE A 216 8.36 4.52 5.21
CA PHE A 216 8.69 3.11 5.44
C PHE A 216 10.20 2.87 5.52
N PHE A 217 10.94 3.24 4.47
CA PHE A 217 12.36 2.85 4.33
C PHE A 217 13.30 3.66 5.23
N LEU A 218 12.95 4.89 5.58
CA LEU A 218 13.77 5.78 6.40
C LEU A 218 13.17 6.02 7.79
N ARG A 219 12.17 5.25 8.22
CA ARG A 219 11.46 5.41 9.50
C ARG A 219 12.34 5.42 10.75
N TRP A 220 13.52 4.80 10.65
CA TRP A 220 14.49 4.73 11.75
C TRP A 220 15.38 5.97 11.86
N THR A 221 15.36 6.84 10.85
CA THR A 221 16.15 8.07 10.85
C THR A 221 15.57 9.10 11.83
N PRO A 222 16.40 9.91 12.51
CA PRO A 222 15.91 10.96 13.41
C PRO A 222 14.90 11.91 12.75
N GLN A 223 15.11 12.20 11.45
CA GLN A 223 14.24 13.07 10.66
C GLN A 223 12.83 12.49 10.48
N ALA A 224 12.67 11.16 10.44
CA ALA A 224 11.37 10.53 10.27
C ALA A 224 10.46 10.74 11.48
N ARG A 225 11.01 10.72 12.71
CA ARG A 225 10.24 10.96 13.94
C ARG A 225 9.60 12.35 13.96
N HIS A 226 10.36 13.38 13.57
CA HIS A 226 9.84 14.73 13.43
C HIS A 226 8.77 14.83 12.33
N LEU A 227 8.93 14.08 11.24
CA LEU A 227 7.94 14.08 10.16
C LEU A 227 6.61 13.44 10.61
N GLU A 228 6.65 12.40 11.44
CA GLU A 228 5.45 11.79 12.03
C GLU A 228 4.70 12.78 12.93
N GLU A 229 5.42 13.50 13.81
CA GLU A 229 4.85 14.54 14.67
C GLU A 229 4.19 15.65 13.84
N VAL A 230 4.88 16.14 12.80
CA VAL A 230 4.35 17.17 11.89
C VAL A 230 3.14 16.65 11.11
N GLN A 231 3.15 15.40 10.65
CA GLN A 231 2.01 14.80 9.96
C GLN A 231 0.79 14.67 10.88
N GLU A 232 0.99 14.36 12.16
CA GLU A 232 -0.09 14.33 13.16
C GLU A 232 -0.68 15.72 13.38
N GLU A 233 0.15 16.74 13.54
CA GLU A 233 -0.31 18.13 13.65
C GLU A 233 -1.08 18.59 12.41
N ILE A 234 -0.55 18.32 11.20
CA ILE A 234 -1.23 18.63 9.94
C ILE A 234 -2.60 17.93 9.89
N ARG A 235 -2.66 16.65 10.27
CA ARG A 235 -3.92 15.90 10.30
C ARG A 235 -4.92 16.56 11.24
N ASN A 236 -4.49 16.92 12.45
CA ASN A 236 -5.35 17.57 13.45
C ASN A 236 -5.88 18.91 12.93
N MET A 237 -5.01 19.75 12.34
CA MET A 237 -5.41 21.01 11.74
C MET A 237 -6.42 20.83 10.60
N VAL A 238 -6.22 19.84 9.72
CA VAL A 238 -7.17 19.54 8.65
C VAL A 238 -8.52 19.08 9.21
N ILE A 239 -8.51 18.21 10.22
CA ILE A 239 -9.75 17.74 10.87
C ILE A 239 -10.50 18.91 11.51
N GLU A 240 -9.80 19.81 12.20
CA GLU A 240 -10.41 21.01 12.79
C GLU A 240 -10.99 21.94 11.73
N TRP A 241 -10.26 22.17 10.63
CA TRP A 241 -10.73 22.99 9.52
C TRP A 241 -11.99 22.40 8.85
N VAL A 242 -12.00 21.08 8.58
CA VAL A 242 -13.17 20.41 7.98
C VAL A 242 -14.39 20.54 8.90
N LYS A 243 -14.22 20.36 10.22
CA LYS A 243 -15.30 20.55 11.20
C LYS A 243 -15.82 21.98 11.22
N ALA A 244 -14.93 22.97 11.18
CA ALA A 244 -15.31 24.38 11.15
C ALA A 244 -16.09 24.73 9.86
N ALA A 245 -15.61 24.28 8.70
CA ALA A 245 -16.26 24.52 7.42
C ALA A 245 -17.66 23.88 7.33
N GLN A 246 -17.87 22.71 7.95
CA GLN A 246 -19.18 22.06 8.04
C GLN A 246 -20.11 22.74 9.06
N GLY A 247 -19.57 23.32 10.14
CA GLY A 247 -20.33 24.05 11.16
C GLY A 247 -20.90 25.39 10.66
N ASP A 248 -20.15 26.14 9.85
CA ASP A 248 -20.60 27.42 9.28
C ASP A 248 -21.70 27.24 8.21
N GLY A 249 -21.76 26.09 7.53
CA GLY A 249 -22.82 25.75 6.59
C GLY A 249 -24.18 25.46 7.24
N ALA A 250 -24.21 25.15 8.54
CA ALA A 250 -25.44 24.83 9.28
C ALA A 250 -26.15 26.07 9.87
N MET A 251 -25.52 27.26 9.84
CA MET A 251 -26.12 28.51 10.31
C MET A 251 -26.75 29.37 9.19
N VAL A 252 -26.83 28.86 7.96
CA VAL A 252 -27.38 29.58 6.79
C VAL A 252 -28.61 28.87 6.16
N GLN A 253 -29.36 28.08 6.94
CA GLN A 253 -30.69 27.56 6.54
C GLN A 253 -31.77 27.94 7.54
#